data_AF-A0A5K0VH81-F1
#
_entry.id   AF-A0A5K0VH81-F1
#
_cell.length_a   1.000
_cell.length_b   1.000
_cell.length_c   1.000
_cell.angle_alpha   90.00
_cell.angle_beta   90.00
_cell.angle_gamma   90.00
#
_symmetry.space_group_name_H-M   'P 1'
#
loop_
_entity.id
_entity.type
_entity.pdbx_description
1 polymer ?
#
loop_
_entity_poly.entity_id
_entity_poly.type
_entity_poly.pdbx_seq_one_letter_code
_entity_poly.pdbx_strand_id
1 'polypeptide(L)' 'EKQTIEWPMRIRVAFYIAEALEYCNSEGRPLYHDLNAYRVLFDE' A
#
# COMPACT_ATOMS: atom_id res chain seq x y z
N GLU A 1 -15.13 20.94 0.32
CA GLU A 1 -15.09 19.57 0.88
C GLU A 1 -13.73 18.94 0.63
N LYS A 2 -13.23 18.08 1.52
CA LYS A 2 -12.09 17.23 1.18
C LYS A 2 -12.61 16.15 0.24
N GLN A 3 -12.17 16.16 -1.03
CA GLN A 3 -12.48 15.06 -1.94
C GLN A 3 -12.01 13.75 -1.31
N THR A 4 -12.93 12.82 -1.14
CA THR A 4 -12.63 11.49 -0.66
C THR A 4 -12.06 10.67 -1.80
N ILE A 5 -11.02 9.88 -1.54
CA ILE A 5 -10.52 8.91 -2.52
C ILE A 5 -11.67 7.99 -2.92
N GLU A 6 -11.89 7.88 -4.23
CA GLU A 6 -12.91 7.03 -4.84
C GLU A 6 -12.72 5.56 -4.44
N TRP A 7 -13.82 4.84 -4.23
CA TRP A 7 -13.77 3.45 -3.75
C TRP A 7 -12.87 2.53 -4.60
N PRO A 8 -12.91 2.58 -5.95
CA PRO A 8 -12.00 1.77 -6.78
C PRO A 8 -10.52 2.05 -6.51
N MET A 9 -10.16 3.30 -6.21
CA MET A 9 -8.77 3.66 -5.90
C MET A 9 -8.34 3.09 -4.54
N ARG A 10 -9.24 3.03 -3.55
CA ARG A 10 -8.94 2.41 -2.24
C ARG A 10 -8.63 0.92 -2.39
N ILE A 11 -9.40 0.20 -3.20
CA ILE A 11 -9.17 -1.22 -3.48
C ILE A 11 -7.85 -1.39 -4.23
N ARG A 12 -7.56 -0.53 -5.21
CA ARG A 12 -6.29 -0.56 -5.96
C ARG A 12 -5.08 -0.37 -5.03
N VAL A 13 -5.12 0.61 -4.12
CA VAL A 13 -4.07 0.81 -3.11
C VAL A 13 -3.90 -0.43 -2.23
N ALA A 14 -4.99 -1.01 -1.72
CA ALA A 14 -4.91 -2.21 -0.87
C ALA A 14 -4.29 -3.40 -1.60
N PHE A 15 -4.63 -3.60 -2.87
CA PHE A 15 -4.08 -4.65 -3.73
C PHE A 15 -2.56 -4.49 -3.92
N TYR A 16 -2.10 -3.31 -4.35
CA TYR A 16 -0.67 -3.09 -4.59
C TYR A 16 0.18 -3.13 -3.31
N ILE A 17 -0.38 -2.72 -2.17
CA ILE A 17 0.32 -2.88 -0.89
C ILE A 17 0.46 -4.37 -0.51
N ALA A 18 -0.57 -5.19 -0.76
CA ALA A 18 -0.47 -6.63 -0.53
C ALA A 18 0.60 -7.28 -1.42
N GLU A 19 0.64 -6.94 -2.71
CA GLU A 19 1.69 -7.40 -3.63
C GLU A 19 3.09 -6.96 -3.18
N ALA A 20 3.25 -5.71 -2.75
CA ALA A 20 4.53 -5.22 -2.26
C ALA A 20 5.00 -5.96 -0.99
N LEU A 21 4.08 -6.30 -0.08
CA LEU A 21 4.39 -7.08 1.13
C LEU A 21 4.74 -8.54 0.79
N GLU A 22 4.03 -9.15 -0.15
CA GLU A 22 4.36 -10.48 -0.66
C GLU A 22 5.76 -10.50 -1.29
N TYR A 23 6.07 -9.51 -2.12
CA TYR A 23 7.41 -9.34 -2.69
C TYR A 23 8.48 -9.20 -1.59
N CYS A 24 8.28 -8.29 -0.62
CA CYS A 24 9.21 -8.13 0.51
C CYS A 24 9.44 -9.45 1.26
N ASN A 25 8.37 -10.21 1.50
CA ASN A 25 8.47 -11.52 2.14
C ASN A 25 9.29 -12.51 1.30
N SER A 26 9.08 -12.54 -0.02
CA SER A 26 9.85 -13.41 -0.93
C SER A 26 11.35 -13.05 -1.00
N GLU A 27 11.68 -11.77 -0.80
CA GLU A 27 13.05 -11.24 -0.76
C GLU A 27 13.72 -11.39 0.61
N GLY A 28 13.14 -12.17 1.52
CA GLY A 28 13.70 -12.38 2.87
C GLY A 28 13.56 -11.18 3.80
N ARG A 29 12.63 -10.27 3.53
CA ARG A 29 12.29 -9.09 4.35
C ARG A 29 10.85 -9.20 4.88
N PRO A 30 10.54 -10.18 5.76
CA PRO A 30 9.17 -10.48 6.16
C PRO A 30 8.54 -9.47 7.14
N LEU A 31 9.34 -8.57 7.73
CA LEU A 31 8.88 -7.59 8.72
C LEU A 31 8.85 -6.19 8.11
N TYR A 32 7.69 -5.54 8.19
CA TYR A 32 7.52 -4.12 7.87
C TYR A 32 7.03 -3.38 9.12
N HIS A 33 7.82 -2.44 9.62
CA HIS A 33 7.48 -1.69 10.83
C HIS A 33 6.56 -0.50 10.52
N ASP A 34 5.52 -0.33 11.34
CA ASP A 34 4.60 0.81 11.31
C ASP A 34 3.96 1.09 9.94
N LEU A 35 3.49 0.03 9.26
CA LEU A 35 2.71 0.20 8.03
C LEU A 35 1.43 1.00 8.31
N ASN A 36 1.32 2.18 7.67
CA ASN A 36 0.18 3.08 7.79
C ASN A 36 0.05 3.95 6.53
N ALA A 37 -1.01 4.77 6.46
CA ALA A 37 -1.32 5.58 5.28
C ALA A 37 -0.22 6.60 4.89
N TYR A 38 0.61 7.05 5.83
CA TYR A 38 1.74 7.96 5.53
C TYR A 38 2.91 7.25 4.83
N ARG A 39 2.91 5.92 4.82
CA ARG A 39 3.92 5.09 4.13
C ARG A 39 3.49 4.68 2.72
N VAL A 40 2.24 4.98 2.34
CA VAL A 40 1.73 4.74 0.99
C VAL A 40 2.07 5.95 0.12
N LEU A 41 2.91 5.74 -0.88
CA LEU A 41 3.31 6.77 -1.85
C LEU A 41 2.61 6.52 -3.19
N PHE A 42 2.34 7.58 -3.93
CA PHE A 42 1.84 7.53 -5.29
C PHE A 42 2.98 7.96 -6.22
N ASP A 43 3.21 7.17 -7.26
CA ASP A 43 4.11 7.51 -8.37
C ASP A 43 3.45 8.51 -9.35
N GLU A 44 4.19 8.87 -10.41
CA GLU A 44 3.73 9.75 -11.49
C GLU A 44 2.74 9.08 -12.44
#